data_AF-A0A951UBC2-F1
#
_entry.id   AF-A0A951UBC2-F1
#
_cell.length_a   1.000
_cell.length_b   1.000
_cell.length_c   1.000
_cell.angle_alpha   90.00
_cell.angle_beta   90.00
_cell.angle_gamma   90.00
#
_symmetry.space_group_name_H-M   'P 1'
#
loop_
_entity.id
_entity.type
_entity.pdbx_description
1 polymer ?
#
loop_
_entity_poly.entity_id
_entity_poly.type
_entity_poly.pdbx_seq_one_letter_code
_entity_poly.pdbx_strand_id
1 'polypeptide(L)' 'MDHAQLEHYRQVIEAILSEYASLPYSYADIQPEVVFDRIRDRYLWMDVGWDGDRRVHGCLLHIDIIDGKIWIQRDGTEDL' A
#
# COMPACT_ATOMS: atom_id res chain seq x y z
N MET A 1 -4.57 -21.23 7.89
CA MET A 1 -3.21 -20.85 7.52
C MET A 1 -2.32 -21.08 8.73
N ASP A 2 -1.13 -21.63 8.56
CA ASP A 2 -0.19 -21.73 9.68
C ASP A 2 0.39 -20.34 10.04
N HIS A 3 0.87 -20.18 11.27
CA HIS A 3 1.34 -18.87 11.74
C HIS A 3 2.56 -18.37 10.96
N ALA A 4 3.42 -19.26 10.48
CA ALA A 4 4.62 -18.90 9.72
C ALA A 4 4.26 -18.38 8.32
N GLN A 5 3.26 -18.97 7.67
CA GLN A 5 2.74 -18.55 6.39
C GLN A 5 2.07 -17.18 6.48
N LEU A 6 1.31 -16.92 7.55
CA LEU A 6 0.71 -15.60 7.78
C LEU A 6 1.79 -14.53 7.96
N GLU A 7 2.76 -14.77 8.84
CA GLU A 7 3.87 -13.82 9.04
C GLU A 7 4.68 -13.61 7.76
N HIS A 8 4.89 -14.66 6.96
CA HIS A 8 5.54 -14.53 5.67
C HIS A 8 4.78 -13.60 4.73
N TYR A 9 3.45 -13.73 4.63
CA TYR A 9 2.64 -12.82 3.79
C TYR A 9 2.71 -11.38 4.28
N ARG A 10 2.60 -11.16 5.60
CA ARG A 10 2.73 -9.82 6.20
C ARG A 10 4.07 -9.17 5.84
N GLN A 11 5.17 -9.91 6.01
CA GLN A 11 6.51 -9.43 5.69
C GLN A 11 6.69 -9.10 4.21
N VAL A 12 6.20 -9.97 3.31
CA VAL A 12 6.29 -9.76 1.87
C VAL A 12 5.51 -8.52 1.45
N ILE A 13 4.25 -8.38 1.93
CA ILE A 13 3.40 -7.24 1.59
C ILE A 13 4.03 -5.93 2.09
N GLU A 14 4.45 -5.87 3.35
CA GLU A 14 5.05 -4.67 3.92
C GLU A 14 6.37 -4.29 3.24
N ALA A 15 7.21 -5.28 2.89
CA ALA A 15 8.47 -5.04 2.19
C ALA A 15 8.21 -4.44 0.79
N ILE A 16 7.31 -5.03 0.02
CA ILE A 16 6.95 -4.55 -1.32
C ILE A 16 6.39 -3.12 -1.24
N LEU A 17 5.41 -2.87 -0.36
CA LEU A 17 4.81 -1.55 -0.24
C LEU A 17 5.84 -0.50 0.22
N SER A 18 6.74 -0.85 1.15
CA SER A 18 7.79 0.06 1.62
C SER A 18 8.82 0.36 0.53
N GLU A 19 9.17 -0.62 -0.31
CA GLU A 19 10.08 -0.43 -1.44
C GLU A 19 9.49 0.57 -2.44
N TYR A 20 8.24 0.37 -2.87
CA TYR A 20 7.60 1.28 -3.82
C TYR A 20 7.40 2.68 -3.24
N ALA A 21 7.00 2.79 -1.98
CA ALA A 21 6.84 4.09 -1.31
C ALA A 21 8.17 4.82 -1.06
N SER A 22 9.33 4.16 -1.22
CA SER A 22 10.63 4.84 -1.13
C SER A 22 10.97 5.68 -2.37
N LEU A 23 10.20 5.52 -3.46
CA LEU A 23 10.42 6.20 -4.73
C LEU A 23 9.51 7.44 -4.83
N PRO A 24 10.03 8.66 -4.66
CA PRO A 24 9.21 9.86 -4.79
C PRO A 24 8.79 10.09 -6.24
N TYR A 25 7.59 10.66 -6.43
CA TYR A 25 7.16 11.15 -7.75
C TYR A 25 8.02 12.35 -8.17
N SER A 26 8.62 12.29 -9.35
CA SER A 26 9.51 13.34 -9.85
C SER A 26 8.79 14.57 -10.41
N TYR A 27 7.48 14.47 -10.61
CA TYR A 27 6.68 15.42 -11.39
C TYR A 27 5.62 16.19 -10.57
N ALA A 28 5.40 15.85 -9.30
CA ALA A 28 4.42 16.50 -8.44
C ALA A 28 4.88 16.48 -6.97
N ASP A 29 4.33 17.36 -6.14
CA ASP A 29 4.55 17.36 -4.67
C ASP A 29 3.61 16.33 -4.01
N ILE A 30 3.73 15.08 -4.45
CA ILE A 30 2.96 13.94 -3.97
C ILE A 30 3.92 12.98 -3.29
N GLN A 31 3.57 12.59 -2.06
CA GLN A 31 4.34 11.65 -1.26
C GLN A 31 3.55 10.36 -1.12
N PRO A 32 4.16 9.21 -1.47
CA PRO A 32 3.61 7.92 -1.11
C PRO A 32 3.75 7.70 0.40
N GLU A 33 2.65 7.31 1.05
CA GLU A 33 2.57 6.95 2.45
C GLU A 33 2.06 5.51 2.58
N VAL A 34 2.70 4.70 3.42
CA VAL A 34 2.24 3.34 3.71
C VAL A 34 1.53 3.29 5.05
N VAL A 35 0.41 2.55 5.10
CA VAL A 35 -0.38 2.34 6.32
C VAL A 35 -0.53 0.85 6.56
N PHE A 36 0.05 0.37 7.67
CA PHE A 36 0.02 -1.04 8.05
C PHE A 36 -0.77 -1.23 9.34
N ASP A 37 -1.91 -1.91 9.25
CA ASP A 37 -2.67 -2.41 10.40
C ASP A 37 -2.49 -3.93 10.50
N ARG A 38 -1.42 -4.34 11.17
CA ARG A 38 -1.11 -5.77 11.40
C ARG A 38 -2.15 -6.49 12.27
N ILE A 39 -2.92 -5.77 13.09
CA ILE A 39 -3.93 -6.40 13.96
C ILE A 39 -5.14 -6.83 13.13
N ARG A 40 -5.50 -6.03 12.12
CA ARG A 40 -6.65 -6.28 11.25
C ARG A 40 -6.26 -6.76 9.85
N ASP A 41 -4.97 -6.99 9.64
CA ASP A 41 -4.37 -7.40 8.38
C ASP A 41 -4.77 -6.52 7.19
N ARG A 42 -4.56 -5.22 7.32
CA ARG A 42 -4.82 -4.23 6.26
C ARG A 42 -3.56 -3.44 5.93
N TYR A 43 -3.25 -3.36 4.65
CA TYR A 43 -2.01 -2.78 4.16
C TYR A 43 -2.35 -1.87 2.98
N LEU A 44 -2.10 -0.57 3.14
CA LEU A 44 -2.44 0.45 2.16
C LEU A 44 -1.18 1.21 1.73
N TRP A 45 -1.18 1.62 0.47
CA TRP A 45 -0.36 2.71 -0.06
C TRP A 45 -1.30 3.86 -0.42
N MET A 46 -1.08 5.01 0.21
CA MET A 46 -1.77 6.27 0.00
C MET A 46 -0.87 7.26 -0.73
N ASP A 47 -1.40 7.95 -1.73
CA ASP A 47 -0.76 9.14 -2.29
C ASP A 47 -1.32 10.39 -1.61
N VAL A 48 -0.41 11.17 -1.04
CA VAL A 48 -0.74 12.33 -0.22
C VAL A 48 0.11 13.51 -0.67
N GLY A 49 -0.53 14.55 -1.20
CA GLY A 49 0.18 15.76 -1.58
C GLY A 49 -0.63 16.71 -2.45
N TRP A 50 0.04 17.41 -3.35
CA TRP A 50 -0.54 18.37 -4.27
C TRP A 50 0.01 18.17 -5.68
N ASP A 51 -0.90 18.22 -6.64
CA ASP A 51 -0.61 18.29 -8.07
C ASP A 51 -1.06 19.68 -8.56
N GLY A 52 -0.12 20.63 -8.56
CA GLY A 52 -0.45 22.05 -8.71
C GLY A 52 -1.36 22.54 -7.58
N ASP A 53 -2.56 23.00 -7.93
CA ASP A 53 -3.62 23.45 -7.02
C ASP A 53 -4.60 22.34 -6.62
N ARG A 54 -4.43 21.12 -7.17
CA ARG A 54 -5.28 19.97 -6.87
C ARG A 54 -4.73 19.18 -5.69
N ARG A 55 -5.53 19.05 -4.62
CA ARG A 55 -5.22 18.17 -3.49
C ARG A 55 -5.26 16.70 -3.94
N VAL A 56 -4.18 15.96 -3.68
CA VAL A 56 -4.11 14.51 -3.84
C VAL A 56 -4.18 13.86 -2.47
N HIS A 57 -5.16 12.98 -2.29
CA HIS A 57 -5.36 12.15 -1.10
C HIS A 57 -6.16 10.91 -1.50
N GLY A 58 -5.48 9.88 -1.97
CA GLY A 58 -6.10 8.69 -2.54
C GLY A 58 -5.34 7.42 -2.22
N CYS A 59 -6.05 6.32 -2.02
CA CYS A 59 -5.43 5.01 -1.85
C CYS A 59 -5.02 4.48 -3.21
N LEU A 60 -3.72 4.28 -3.46
CA LEU A 60 -3.22 3.71 -4.71
C LEU A 60 -3.38 2.19 -4.72
N LEU A 61 -2.95 1.50 -3.66
CA LEU A 61 -3.04 0.04 -3.51
C LEU A 61 -3.59 -0.29 -2.12
N HIS A 62 -4.54 -1.22 -2.04
CA HIS A 62 -5.12 -1.71 -0.78
C HIS A 62 -5.18 -3.22 -0.80
N ILE A 63 -4.46 -3.85 0.12
CA ILE A 63 -4.38 -5.29 0.31
C ILE A 63 -4.90 -5.63 1.71
N ASP A 64 -5.77 -6.64 1.79
CA ASP A 64 -6.16 -7.28 3.05
C ASP A 64 -5.68 -8.74 3.08
N ILE A 65 -5.45 -9.30 4.28
CA ILE A 65 -5.39 -10.76 4.47
C ILE A 65 -6.67 -11.21 5.18
N ILE A 66 -7.55 -11.91 4.46
CA ILE A 66 -8.84 -12.38 4.98
C ILE A 66 -8.87 -13.90 4.89
N ASP A 67 -9.11 -14.56 6.02
CA ASP A 67 -9.11 -16.04 6.16
C ASP A 67 -7.84 -16.71 5.60
N GLY A 68 -6.69 -16.04 5.77
CA GLY A 68 -5.41 -16.52 5.26
C GLY A 68 -5.31 -16.49 3.73
N LYS A 69 -6.02 -15.58 3.07
CA LYS A 69 -5.85 -15.30 1.64
C LYS A 69 -5.55 -13.83 1.45
N ILE A 70 -4.75 -13.52 0.44
CA ILE A 70 -4.46 -12.14 0.05
C ILE A 70 -5.62 -11.65 -0.82
N TRP A 71 -6.20 -10.52 -0.45
CA TRP A 71 -7.25 -9.83 -1.17
C TRP A 71 -6.73 -8.48 -1.64
N ILE A 72 -6.70 -8.27 -2.95
CA ILE A 72 -6.41 -6.97 -3.54
C ILE A 72 -7.75 -6.24 -3.64
N GLN A 73 -8.00 -5.31 -2.73
CA GLN A 73 -9.24 -4.53 -2.67
C GLN A 73 -9.24 -3.42 -3.73
N ARG A 74 -8.06 -2.86 -4.00
CA ARG A 74 -7.80 -1.89 -5.06
C ARG A 74 -6.37 -2.06 -5.53
N ASP A 75 -6.17 -2.03 -6.84
CA ASP A 75 -4.85 -1.88 -7.47
C ASP A 75 -4.93 -0.74 -8.49
N GLY A 76 -4.22 0.35 -8.21
CA GLY A 76 -4.07 1.48 -9.13
C GLY A 76 -2.69 1.56 -9.76
N THR A 77 -1.86 0.52 -9.63
CA THR A 77 -0.51 0.50 -10.23
C THR A 77 -0.55 0.32 -11.74
N GLU A 78 -1.66 -0.17 -12.31
CA GLU A 78 -1.87 -0.26 -13.76
C GLU A 78 -2.03 1.12 -14.43
N ASP A 79 -2.36 2.15 -13.64
CA ASP A 79 -2.55 3.53 -14.11
C ASP A 79 -1.25 4.36 -14.08
N LEU A 80 -0.12 3.77 -13.66
CA LEU A 80 1.21 4.41 -13.55
C LEU A 80 2.03 4.34 -14.85
#